data_AF-A0A7Y3A3G3-F1
#
_entry.id   AF-A0A7Y3A3G3-F1
#
_cell.length_a   1.000
_cell.length_b   1.000
_cell.length_c   1.000
_cell.angle_alpha   90.00
_cell.angle_beta   90.00
_cell.angle_gamma   90.00
#
_symmetry.space_group_name_H-M   'P 1'
#
loop_
_entity.id
_entity.type
_entity.pdbx_description
1 polymer ?
#
loop_
_entity_poly.entity_id
_entity_poly.type
_entity_poly.pdbx_seq_one_letter_code
_entity_poly.pdbx_strand_id
1 'polypeptide(L)'
;MRTKEIISRSDLLKIGLREKLAVDFLTKLADIQASMVWNVPFSRGKQFPVLDENGDLFAYVFPFFRATENIPVKDDFHRFIAEYKEGIPGLTKKDELKRFFWREEKFISLFREKFEFLGSIYISATKENFPILKFTHAIHPLFITRDEAYHKAEKYFKTEDVKLTNIFFFGPDGEYYEFESDDNKILMHPFTLEIIDRKEVINTIETSITIPELKEQVEFAWSEITDRLYDEPLTVPGFYKMIPDAELIPIFDQTYWSRPTAWTMALGYYDNFVPGKFPKLGYGRLIDYWYFNEETRTNIPNLIDKLLDEEIGAGMNDLERTVNSTCGYDFDIHHWTTGTPENEFGWLKVKQEIDSGRPLVWDTRHMAEVPEDEEARVMCAFGYGMFWNQKMIYILNMAGPTFFDQFECLAYEQWLGHPASTLRVGHIIPKGGVIGSQLFLEFPKGKETFILGEEIPIKWEAFGGMIKKVDLLFSKDEGRSWDYIEKDIETTPGMNTFFWKPKKAFDDVRLRIKGYGKYLDSLKVEDYKKKDFKSFLIAGDGLKFSFRVIK
;
A
#
# COMPACT_ATOMS: atom_id res chain seq x y z
N MET A 1 -31.54 14.44 -15.34
CA MET A 1 -30.62 14.60 -14.20
C MET A 1 -30.74 16.02 -13.66
N ARG A 2 -31.31 16.21 -12.47
CA ARG A 2 -31.29 17.50 -11.76
C ARG A 2 -30.11 17.48 -10.80
N THR A 3 -29.04 18.19 -11.14
CA THR A 3 -27.96 18.55 -10.21
C THR A 3 -28.54 19.44 -9.12
N LYS A 4 -28.80 18.88 -7.93
CA LYS A 4 -29.12 19.67 -6.74
C LYS A 4 -27.85 20.38 -6.26
N GLU A 5 -28.02 21.65 -5.93
CA GLU A 5 -26.98 22.62 -5.59
C GLU A 5 -26.17 22.21 -4.37
N ILE A 6 -24.88 22.51 -4.46
CA ILE A 6 -23.91 22.47 -3.38
C ILE A 6 -24.31 23.55 -2.36
N ILE A 7 -24.18 23.21 -1.08
CA ILE A 7 -24.47 24.02 0.12
C ILE A 7 -24.16 25.51 -0.10
N SER A 8 -25.13 26.38 0.25
CA SER A 8 -25.01 27.82 0.06
C SER A 8 -23.95 28.43 1.00
N ARG A 9 -23.22 29.44 0.50
CA ARG A 9 -22.20 30.19 1.26
C ARG A 9 -22.75 30.79 2.56
N SER A 10 -24.06 31.07 2.64
CA SER A 10 -24.73 31.60 3.83
C SER A 10 -24.97 30.56 4.93
N ASP A 11 -25.12 29.28 4.58
CA ASP A 11 -25.30 28.21 5.56
C ASP A 11 -23.97 27.84 6.23
N LEU A 12 -22.86 27.99 5.50
CA LEU A 12 -21.51 27.79 6.01
C LEU A 12 -21.05 28.86 7.03
N LEU A 13 -21.73 30.01 7.12
CA LEU A 13 -21.38 31.14 7.99
C LEU A 13 -21.96 31.06 9.41
N LYS A 14 -22.90 30.15 9.68
CA LYS A 14 -23.59 30.03 10.98
C LYS A 14 -22.88 29.16 12.01
N ILE A 15 -21.81 28.48 11.64
CA ILE A 15 -21.02 27.59 12.50
C ILE A 15 -19.76 28.36 12.89
N GLY A 16 -19.54 28.67 14.17
CA GLY A 16 -18.53 29.61 14.69
C GLY A 16 -17.15 29.55 14.02
N LEU A 17 -16.96 30.36 12.98
CA LEU A 17 -16.01 30.09 11.91
C LEU A 17 -14.54 30.28 12.30
N ARG A 18 -13.81 29.17 12.34
CA ARG A 18 -12.40 29.09 11.96
C ARG A 18 -12.18 29.86 10.65
N GLU A 19 -11.05 30.57 10.49
CA GLU A 19 -10.75 31.33 9.26
C GLU A 19 -10.68 30.36 8.05
N LYS A 20 -11.78 30.23 7.31
CA LYS A 20 -11.86 29.38 6.12
C LYS A 20 -11.10 30.03 4.97
N LEU A 21 -10.19 29.26 4.37
CA LEU A 21 -9.43 29.70 3.21
C LEU A 21 -10.31 29.70 1.95
N ALA A 22 -10.04 30.64 1.03
CA ALA A 22 -10.76 30.71 -0.23
C ALA A 22 -10.43 29.48 -1.10
N VAL A 23 -11.45 28.85 -1.69
CA VAL A 23 -11.27 27.64 -2.52
C VAL A 23 -10.33 27.90 -3.70
N ASP A 24 -10.36 29.09 -4.31
CA ASP A 24 -9.47 29.45 -5.42
C ASP A 24 -7.99 29.45 -4.99
N PHE A 25 -7.71 29.87 -3.76
CA PHE A 25 -6.36 29.82 -3.18
C PHE A 25 -5.91 28.36 -2.96
N LEU A 26 -6.76 27.53 -2.35
CA LEU A 26 -6.48 26.11 -2.13
C LEU A 26 -6.30 25.35 -3.45
N THR A 27 -7.05 25.75 -4.46
CA THR A 27 -6.99 25.22 -5.82
C THR A 27 -5.62 25.48 -6.45
N LYS A 28 -5.13 26.73 -6.36
CA LYS A 28 -3.79 27.11 -6.85
C LYS A 28 -2.71 26.32 -6.11
N LEU A 29 -2.83 26.16 -4.79
CA LEU A 29 -1.90 25.38 -3.98
C LEU A 29 -1.86 23.91 -4.42
N ALA A 30 -3.02 23.29 -4.63
CA ALA A 30 -3.12 21.91 -5.11
C ALA A 30 -2.44 21.73 -6.49
N ASP A 31 -2.64 22.66 -7.42
CA ASP A 31 -2.02 22.59 -8.76
C ASP A 31 -0.48 22.70 -8.68
N ILE A 32 0.04 23.53 -7.79
CA ILE A 32 1.49 23.66 -7.57
C ILE A 32 2.03 22.36 -7.00
N GLN A 33 1.40 21.82 -5.96
CA GLN A 33 1.81 20.56 -5.36
C GLN A 33 1.76 19.40 -6.37
N ALA A 34 0.70 19.31 -7.17
CA ALA A 34 0.56 18.35 -8.25
C ALA A 34 1.72 18.44 -9.26
N SER A 35 2.08 19.66 -9.66
CA SER A 35 3.17 19.92 -10.60
C SER A 35 4.52 19.48 -10.02
N MET A 36 4.74 19.69 -8.72
CA MET A 36 5.98 19.31 -8.04
C MET A 36 6.12 17.80 -7.87
N VAL A 37 5.05 17.12 -7.46
CA VAL A 37 5.08 15.68 -7.16
C VAL A 37 5.15 14.87 -8.44
N TRP A 38 4.31 15.20 -9.43
CA TRP A 38 4.15 14.34 -10.60
C TRP A 38 4.94 14.80 -11.82
N ASN A 39 5.30 16.09 -11.88
CA ASN A 39 6.12 16.67 -12.96
C ASN A 39 5.65 16.25 -14.38
N VAL A 40 4.33 16.12 -14.55
CA VAL A 40 3.69 15.79 -15.82
C VAL A 40 2.47 16.69 -16.01
N PRO A 41 2.05 16.96 -17.26
CA PRO A 41 0.78 17.61 -17.51
C PRO A 41 -0.37 16.83 -16.86
N PHE A 42 -1.27 17.53 -16.18
CA PHE A 42 -2.45 16.92 -15.57
C PHE A 42 -3.70 17.72 -15.89
N SER A 43 -4.83 17.05 -15.72
CA SER A 43 -6.15 17.65 -15.64
C SER A 43 -6.69 17.46 -14.23
N ARG A 44 -7.37 18.48 -13.73
CA ARG A 44 -8.00 18.45 -12.42
C ARG A 44 -9.46 18.03 -12.55
N GLY A 45 -9.90 17.11 -11.70
CA GLY A 45 -11.30 16.76 -11.55
C GLY A 45 -12.07 17.79 -10.73
N LYS A 46 -13.35 17.50 -10.47
CA LYS A 46 -14.16 18.35 -9.59
C LYS A 46 -13.70 18.13 -8.13
N GLN A 47 -13.24 19.19 -7.48
CA GLN A 47 -12.93 19.17 -6.06
C GLN A 47 -14.19 19.02 -5.20
N PHE A 48 -14.04 18.46 -4.01
CA PHE A 48 -15.13 18.32 -3.04
C PHE A 48 -14.60 18.48 -1.61
N PRO A 49 -15.46 18.96 -0.69
CA PRO A 49 -15.09 19.09 0.71
C PRO A 49 -15.12 17.73 1.42
N VAL A 50 -14.30 17.60 2.45
CA VAL A 50 -14.39 16.54 3.46
C VAL A 50 -14.49 17.18 4.85
N LEU A 51 -15.17 16.50 5.75
CA LEU A 51 -15.53 17.00 7.08
C LEU A 51 -14.79 16.24 8.19
N ASP A 52 -14.60 16.87 9.32
CA ASP A 52 -14.10 16.24 10.55
C ASP A 52 -15.22 15.53 11.34
N GLU A 53 -14.91 14.95 12.49
CA GLU A 53 -15.84 14.21 13.35
C GLU A 53 -17.05 15.03 13.83
N ASN A 54 -16.87 16.35 13.91
CA ASN A 54 -17.90 17.30 14.30
C ASN A 54 -18.79 17.72 13.11
N GLY A 55 -18.42 17.33 11.89
CA GLY A 55 -19.09 17.76 10.66
C GLY A 55 -18.66 19.14 10.20
N ASP A 56 -17.54 19.66 10.72
CA ASP A 56 -16.97 20.91 10.27
C ASP A 56 -16.11 20.70 9.02
N LEU A 57 -16.04 21.73 8.18
CA LEU A 57 -15.22 21.69 6.97
C LEU A 57 -13.74 21.54 7.36
N PHE A 58 -13.18 20.38 7.04
CA PHE A 58 -11.82 20.02 7.41
C PHE A 58 -10.83 20.27 6.27
N ALA A 59 -11.13 19.73 5.08
CA ALA A 59 -10.25 19.82 3.92
C ALA A 59 -11.02 19.83 2.60
N TYR A 60 -10.31 20.09 1.51
CA TYR A 60 -10.76 19.84 0.16
C TYR A 60 -9.89 18.77 -0.49
N VAL A 61 -10.54 17.86 -1.23
CA VAL A 61 -9.87 16.87 -2.07
C VAL A 61 -9.85 17.36 -3.50
N PHE A 62 -8.65 17.39 -4.07
CA PHE A 62 -8.37 17.76 -5.45
C PHE A 62 -7.91 16.51 -6.22
N PRO A 63 -8.80 15.87 -6.99
CA PRO A 63 -8.43 14.75 -7.85
C PRO A 63 -7.71 15.26 -9.10
N PHE A 64 -6.67 14.54 -9.51
CA PHE A 64 -5.86 14.81 -10.70
C PHE A 64 -5.73 13.54 -11.53
N PHE A 65 -5.64 13.70 -12.84
CA PHE A 65 -5.41 12.59 -13.77
C PHE A 65 -4.80 13.11 -15.07
N ARG A 66 -4.17 12.21 -15.82
CA ARG A 66 -3.70 12.45 -17.18
C ARG A 66 -4.23 11.34 -18.07
N ALA A 67 -5.08 11.69 -19.02
CA ALA A 67 -5.49 10.76 -20.06
C ALA A 67 -4.36 10.59 -21.09
N THR A 68 -4.22 9.39 -21.65
CA THR A 68 -3.25 9.10 -22.72
C THR A 68 -3.62 9.78 -24.06
N GLU A 69 -4.86 10.25 -24.18
CA GLU A 69 -5.39 10.96 -25.35
C GLU A 69 -6.08 12.28 -24.93
N ASN A 70 -6.37 13.17 -25.90
CA ASN A 70 -7.13 14.42 -25.69
C ASN A 70 -8.62 14.13 -25.39
N ILE A 71 -8.87 13.48 -24.27
CA ILE A 71 -10.19 13.02 -23.85
C ILE A 71 -10.84 14.10 -22.97
N PRO A 72 -12.14 14.44 -23.15
CA PRO A 72 -12.91 15.30 -22.23
C PRO A 72 -13.17 14.68 -20.84
N VAL A 73 -12.12 14.23 -20.16
CA VAL A 73 -11.90 14.22 -18.70
C VAL A 73 -13.07 13.85 -17.77
N LYS A 74 -14.10 14.70 -17.61
CA LYS A 74 -15.02 14.62 -16.46
C LYS A 74 -16.17 13.64 -16.67
N ASP A 75 -16.77 13.67 -17.86
CA ASP A 75 -17.82 12.71 -18.19
C ASP A 75 -17.22 11.34 -18.51
N ASP A 76 -15.95 11.32 -18.90
CA ASP A 76 -15.25 10.14 -19.38
C ASP A 76 -14.80 9.22 -18.26
N PHE A 77 -14.54 9.71 -17.04
CA PHE A 77 -14.15 8.82 -15.94
C PHE A 77 -15.30 7.92 -15.49
N HIS A 78 -16.43 8.51 -15.07
CA HIS A 78 -17.59 7.73 -14.66
C HIS A 78 -18.16 6.91 -15.82
N ARG A 79 -18.13 7.46 -17.03
CA ARG A 79 -18.52 6.71 -18.23
C ARG A 79 -17.58 5.54 -18.48
N PHE A 80 -16.26 5.70 -18.34
CA PHE A 80 -15.30 4.61 -18.47
C PHE A 80 -15.56 3.50 -17.43
N ILE A 81 -15.78 3.87 -16.17
CA ILE A 81 -16.12 2.89 -15.12
C ILE A 81 -17.43 2.16 -15.48
N ALA A 82 -18.45 2.88 -15.96
CA ALA A 82 -19.71 2.29 -16.39
C ALA A 82 -19.54 1.37 -17.61
N GLU A 83 -18.84 1.82 -18.66
CA GLU A 83 -18.52 1.04 -19.86
C GLU A 83 -17.72 -0.22 -19.53
N TYR A 84 -16.74 -0.13 -18.62
CA TYR A 84 -16.00 -1.31 -18.14
C TYR A 84 -16.94 -2.31 -17.45
N LYS A 85 -17.83 -1.83 -16.58
CA LYS A 85 -18.81 -2.68 -15.88
C LYS A 85 -19.81 -3.33 -16.83
N GLU A 86 -20.23 -2.63 -17.88
CA GLU A 86 -21.15 -3.16 -18.91
C GLU A 86 -20.46 -4.14 -19.88
N GLY A 87 -19.19 -3.92 -20.18
CA GLY A 87 -18.41 -4.65 -21.18
C GLY A 87 -17.80 -5.98 -20.74
N ILE A 88 -18.17 -6.54 -19.58
CA ILE A 88 -17.65 -7.84 -19.09
C ILE A 88 -18.71 -8.93 -19.25
N PRO A 89 -18.62 -9.78 -20.30
CA PRO A 89 -19.47 -10.94 -20.46
C PRO A 89 -19.28 -11.89 -19.28
N GLY A 90 -20.34 -12.20 -18.55
CA GLY A 90 -20.31 -13.16 -17.44
C GLY A 90 -20.18 -12.56 -16.04
N LEU A 91 -20.09 -11.22 -15.89
CA LEU A 91 -20.31 -10.55 -14.60
C LEU A 91 -21.81 -10.60 -14.27
N THR A 92 -22.29 -11.80 -13.92
CA THR A 92 -23.70 -11.98 -13.55
C THR A 92 -24.01 -11.16 -12.29
N LYS A 93 -25.25 -10.70 -12.16
CA LYS A 93 -25.73 -9.89 -11.02
C LYS A 93 -25.56 -10.55 -9.64
N LYS A 94 -25.10 -11.80 -9.55
CA LYS A 94 -24.89 -12.49 -8.28
C LYS A 94 -23.54 -12.09 -7.67
N ASP A 95 -23.66 -11.16 -6.73
CA ASP A 95 -22.94 -10.89 -5.49
C ASP A 95 -21.56 -11.56 -5.28
N GLU A 96 -20.65 -10.75 -4.71
CA GLU A 96 -19.25 -10.97 -4.28
C GLU A 96 -18.15 -10.45 -5.21
N LEU A 97 -18.22 -10.64 -6.53
CA LEU A 97 -17.22 -10.07 -7.47
C LEU A 97 -17.26 -8.54 -7.57
N LYS A 98 -18.36 -7.89 -7.16
CA LYS A 98 -18.51 -6.43 -7.21
C LYS A 98 -17.68 -5.66 -6.18
N ARG A 99 -17.31 -6.25 -5.04
CA ARG A 99 -16.65 -5.50 -3.95
C ARG A 99 -15.24 -5.01 -4.30
N PHE A 100 -14.58 -5.66 -5.27
CA PHE A 100 -13.17 -5.38 -5.59
C PHE A 100 -12.88 -5.39 -7.09
N PHE A 101 -13.85 -5.02 -7.94
CA PHE A 101 -13.62 -5.01 -9.40
C PHE A 101 -12.39 -4.15 -9.78
N TRP A 102 -12.13 -3.09 -9.00
CA TRP A 102 -10.98 -2.21 -9.18
C TRP A 102 -9.62 -2.88 -8.91
N ARG A 103 -9.64 -4.06 -8.27
CA ARG A 103 -8.48 -4.94 -8.07
C ARG A 103 -8.31 -5.98 -9.17
N GLU A 104 -9.25 -6.06 -10.12
CA GLU A 104 -9.10 -6.95 -11.26
C GLU A 104 -7.97 -6.45 -12.15
N GLU A 105 -7.04 -7.34 -12.50
CA GLU A 105 -5.90 -6.98 -13.34
C GLU A 105 -6.33 -6.47 -14.72
N LYS A 106 -7.45 -6.99 -15.25
CA LYS A 106 -8.06 -6.48 -16.49
C LYS A 106 -8.52 -5.04 -16.33
N PHE A 107 -9.15 -4.70 -15.20
CA PHE A 107 -9.53 -3.33 -14.88
C PHE A 107 -8.29 -2.46 -14.82
N ILE A 108 -7.30 -2.84 -14.00
CA ILE A 108 -6.05 -2.08 -13.81
C ILE A 108 -5.34 -1.88 -15.15
N SER A 109 -5.28 -2.90 -16.01
CA SER A 109 -4.66 -2.81 -17.35
C SER A 109 -5.38 -1.80 -18.23
N LEU A 110 -6.70 -1.96 -18.43
CA LEU A 110 -7.49 -1.05 -19.27
C LEU A 110 -7.50 0.37 -18.69
N PHE A 111 -7.50 0.47 -17.37
CA PHE A 111 -7.43 1.72 -16.65
C PHE A 111 -6.11 2.43 -16.96
N ARG A 112 -4.97 1.74 -16.86
CA ARG A 112 -3.64 2.30 -17.16
C ARG A 112 -3.41 2.59 -18.63
N GLU A 113 -4.06 1.86 -19.53
CA GLU A 113 -4.05 2.16 -20.97
C GLU A 113 -4.72 3.51 -21.26
N LYS A 114 -5.74 3.89 -20.48
CA LYS A 114 -6.48 5.14 -20.66
C LYS A 114 -5.94 6.30 -19.84
N PHE A 115 -5.45 6.01 -18.64
CA PHE A 115 -4.95 6.99 -17.69
C PHE A 115 -3.47 6.71 -17.42
N GLU A 116 -2.61 7.57 -17.93
CA GLU A 116 -1.17 7.53 -17.66
C GLU A 116 -0.88 7.82 -16.18
N PHE A 117 -1.72 8.65 -15.57
CA PHE A 117 -1.51 9.16 -14.22
C PHE A 117 -2.85 9.41 -13.51
N LEU A 118 -2.88 9.12 -12.21
CA LEU A 118 -3.93 9.50 -11.27
C LEU A 118 -3.29 9.97 -9.96
N GLY A 119 -3.98 10.88 -9.28
CA GLY A 119 -3.68 11.17 -7.90
C GLY A 119 -4.75 12.01 -7.24
N SER A 120 -4.66 12.16 -5.93
CA SER A 120 -5.55 13.03 -5.15
C SER A 120 -4.72 13.80 -4.15
N ILE A 121 -4.97 15.10 -4.01
CA ILE A 121 -4.30 15.95 -3.00
C ILE A 121 -5.34 16.49 -2.04
N TYR A 122 -5.06 16.38 -0.74
CA TYR A 122 -5.91 16.82 0.35
C TYR A 122 -5.30 18.09 0.92
N ILE A 123 -6.01 19.20 0.79
CA ILE A 123 -5.56 20.51 1.29
C ILE A 123 -6.45 20.90 2.46
N SER A 124 -5.86 21.26 3.59
CA SER A 124 -6.62 21.77 4.73
C SER A 124 -7.42 23.01 4.35
N ALA A 125 -8.68 23.06 4.79
CA ALA A 125 -9.57 24.19 4.55
C ALA A 125 -9.35 25.34 5.55
N THR A 126 -8.58 25.10 6.60
CA THR A 126 -8.30 26.04 7.70
C THR A 126 -6.81 26.11 8.00
N LYS A 127 -6.38 27.16 8.70
CA LYS A 127 -4.99 27.32 9.14
C LYS A 127 -4.66 26.54 10.43
N GLU A 128 -5.58 25.70 10.92
CA GLU A 128 -5.37 24.93 12.16
C GLU A 128 -4.64 23.61 11.91
N ASN A 129 -4.61 23.14 10.66
CA ASN A 129 -3.88 21.95 10.24
C ASN A 129 -2.82 22.32 9.21
N PHE A 130 -1.87 21.42 8.95
CA PHE A 130 -0.91 21.64 7.90
C PHE A 130 -1.57 21.87 6.53
N PRO A 131 -0.92 22.65 5.64
CA PRO A 131 -1.46 22.96 4.33
C PRO A 131 -1.78 21.72 3.50
N ILE A 132 -0.84 20.77 3.39
CA ILE A 132 -0.99 19.54 2.62
C ILE A 132 -1.20 18.37 3.59
N LEU A 133 -2.39 17.82 3.69
CA LEU A 133 -2.65 16.75 4.67
C LEU A 133 -2.15 15.40 4.18
N LYS A 134 -2.47 15.08 2.93
CA LYS A 134 -1.97 13.91 2.21
C LYS A 134 -2.03 14.11 0.71
N PHE A 135 -1.26 13.33 -0.02
CA PHE A 135 -1.56 13.05 -1.41
C PHE A 135 -1.35 11.57 -1.71
N THR A 136 -2.09 11.08 -2.71
CA THR A 136 -2.07 9.69 -3.14
C THR A 136 -1.73 9.61 -4.62
N HIS A 137 -1.13 8.51 -5.06
CA HIS A 137 -0.93 8.18 -6.47
C HIS A 137 -2.11 7.34 -7.03
N ALA A 138 -3.24 7.43 -6.34
CA ALA A 138 -4.49 6.77 -6.67
C ALA A 138 -5.61 7.81 -6.78
N ILE A 139 -6.65 7.49 -7.56
CA ILE A 139 -7.85 8.30 -7.58
C ILE A 139 -8.66 8.07 -6.29
N HIS A 140 -9.26 9.14 -5.77
CA HIS A 140 -10.10 9.05 -4.59
C HIS A 140 -11.20 7.97 -4.77
N PRO A 141 -11.51 7.18 -3.72
CA PRO A 141 -12.45 6.06 -3.81
C PRO A 141 -13.84 6.44 -4.32
N LEU A 142 -14.25 7.70 -4.09
CA LEU A 142 -15.52 8.26 -4.57
C LEU A 142 -15.67 8.11 -6.09
N PHE A 143 -14.59 8.11 -6.85
CA PHE A 143 -14.67 7.93 -8.29
C PHE A 143 -14.82 6.45 -8.69
N ILE A 144 -14.40 5.53 -7.82
CA ILE A 144 -14.37 4.09 -8.05
C ILE A 144 -15.67 3.43 -7.57
N THR A 145 -16.08 3.70 -6.33
CA THR A 145 -17.09 2.92 -5.60
C THR A 145 -18.40 3.66 -5.36
N ARG A 146 -18.55 4.91 -5.84
CA ARG A 146 -19.75 5.73 -5.59
C ARG A 146 -21.03 5.02 -5.97
N ASP A 147 -21.12 4.47 -7.18
CA ASP A 147 -22.37 3.91 -7.67
C ASP A 147 -22.76 2.63 -6.88
N GLU A 148 -21.78 1.82 -6.48
CA GLU A 148 -21.97 0.71 -5.54
C GLU A 148 -22.41 1.19 -4.15
N ALA A 149 -21.82 2.27 -3.66
CA ALA A 149 -22.17 2.85 -2.36
C ALA A 149 -23.62 3.37 -2.35
N TYR A 150 -24.04 4.08 -3.41
CA TYR A 150 -25.45 4.46 -3.60
C TYR A 150 -26.35 3.23 -3.62
N HIS A 151 -26.05 2.23 -4.44
CA HIS A 151 -26.87 1.02 -4.52
C HIS A 151 -26.99 0.30 -3.17
N LYS A 152 -25.90 0.24 -2.41
CA LYS A 152 -25.89 -0.37 -1.07
C LYS A 152 -26.73 0.45 -0.09
N ALA A 153 -26.64 1.77 -0.14
CA ALA A 153 -27.45 2.66 0.67
C ALA A 153 -28.94 2.60 0.30
N GLU A 154 -29.29 2.55 -0.99
CA GLU A 154 -30.67 2.35 -1.48
C GLU A 154 -31.28 1.05 -0.95
N LYS A 155 -30.50 -0.04 -0.98
CA LYS A 155 -30.91 -1.32 -0.41
C LYS A 155 -31.09 -1.26 1.11
N TYR A 156 -30.22 -0.53 1.80
CA TYR A 156 -30.31 -0.34 3.25
C TYR A 156 -31.57 0.43 3.64
N PHE A 157 -31.81 1.58 3.01
CA PHE A 157 -32.97 2.45 3.28
C PHE A 157 -34.27 1.94 2.62
N LYS A 158 -34.18 0.98 1.70
CA LYS A 158 -35.31 0.44 0.91
C LYS A 158 -36.01 1.51 0.07
N THR A 159 -35.24 2.43 -0.50
CA THR A 159 -35.72 3.56 -1.31
C THR A 159 -34.63 4.04 -2.27
N GLU A 160 -35.03 4.66 -3.37
CA GLU A 160 -34.13 5.30 -4.35
C GLU A 160 -33.85 6.78 -4.01
N ASP A 161 -34.60 7.40 -3.08
CA ASP A 161 -34.31 8.77 -2.61
C ASP A 161 -33.21 8.74 -1.54
N VAL A 162 -32.01 8.40 -1.97
CA VAL A 162 -30.79 8.40 -1.16
C VAL A 162 -29.87 9.53 -1.61
N LYS A 163 -29.26 10.22 -0.64
CA LYS A 163 -28.34 11.34 -0.90
C LYS A 163 -27.02 11.10 -0.18
N LEU A 164 -25.90 11.20 -0.91
CA LEU A 164 -24.59 11.40 -0.27
C LEU A 164 -24.56 12.83 0.27
N THR A 165 -24.65 12.98 1.59
CA THR A 165 -24.71 14.29 2.24
C THR A 165 -23.32 14.80 2.58
N ASN A 166 -22.48 13.92 3.12
CA ASN A 166 -21.15 14.28 3.61
C ASN A 166 -20.11 13.20 3.27
N ILE A 167 -18.85 13.62 3.22
CA ILE A 167 -17.69 12.72 3.24
C ILE A 167 -16.88 13.13 4.45
N PHE A 168 -16.73 12.21 5.39
CA PHE A 168 -15.91 12.41 6.57
C PHE A 168 -14.49 11.94 6.31
N PHE A 169 -13.53 12.67 6.86
CA PHE A 169 -12.13 12.35 6.82
C PHE A 169 -11.58 12.32 8.23
N PHE A 170 -11.31 11.12 8.71
CA PHE A 170 -10.67 10.84 9.98
C PHE A 170 -9.26 10.30 9.74
N GLY A 171 -8.65 10.57 8.58
CA GLY A 171 -7.29 10.14 8.23
C GLY A 171 -7.12 9.29 6.99
N PRO A 172 -5.89 8.80 6.74
CA PRO A 172 -5.55 8.03 5.54
C PRO A 172 -6.49 6.85 5.29
N ASP A 173 -6.81 6.10 6.35
CA ASP A 173 -7.72 4.95 6.33
C ASP A 173 -9.11 5.23 6.92
N GLY A 174 -9.35 6.48 7.37
CA GLY A 174 -10.52 6.89 8.14
C GLY A 174 -11.55 7.67 7.33
N GLU A 175 -11.77 7.34 6.06
CA GLU A 175 -12.77 8.03 5.24
C GLU A 175 -14.13 7.35 5.32
N TYR A 176 -15.22 8.13 5.34
CA TYR A 176 -16.58 7.59 5.40
C TYR A 176 -17.56 8.41 4.57
N TYR A 177 -18.45 7.73 3.87
CA TYR A 177 -19.59 8.35 3.17
C TYR A 177 -20.79 8.41 4.10
N GLU A 178 -21.36 9.60 4.29
CA GLU A 178 -22.66 9.75 4.94
C GLU A 178 -23.77 9.72 3.89
N PHE A 179 -24.63 8.72 3.97
CA PHE A 179 -25.85 8.68 3.17
C PHE A 179 -27.07 9.00 4.04
N GLU A 180 -28.01 9.75 3.47
CA GLU A 180 -29.26 10.16 4.12
C GLU A 180 -30.49 9.77 3.29
N SER A 181 -31.53 9.30 3.98
CA SER A 181 -32.88 9.12 3.45
C SER A 181 -33.93 9.22 4.56
N ASP A 182 -35.02 9.97 4.34
CA ASP A 182 -36.09 10.22 5.31
C ASP A 182 -35.58 10.54 6.73
N ASP A 183 -34.66 11.50 6.85
CA ASP A 183 -33.97 11.94 8.08
C ASP A 183 -33.09 10.87 8.78
N ASN A 184 -32.96 9.67 8.20
CA ASN A 184 -32.06 8.62 8.70
C ASN A 184 -30.72 8.70 8.00
N LYS A 185 -29.64 8.50 8.76
CA LYS A 185 -28.26 8.58 8.26
C LYS A 185 -27.51 7.28 8.52
N ILE A 186 -26.62 6.94 7.60
CA ILE A 186 -25.62 5.87 7.78
C ILE A 186 -24.24 6.38 7.40
N LEU A 187 -23.21 5.85 8.06
CA LEU A 187 -21.84 5.94 7.57
C LEU A 187 -21.47 4.67 6.82
N MET A 188 -20.73 4.84 5.74
CA MET A 188 -20.26 3.74 4.91
C MET A 188 -18.78 3.91 4.58
N HIS A 189 -17.98 2.88 4.86
CA HIS A 189 -16.57 2.89 4.51
C HIS A 189 -16.40 2.82 2.98
N PRO A 190 -15.58 3.69 2.35
CA PRO A 190 -15.56 3.89 0.91
C PRO A 190 -15.05 2.70 0.09
N PHE A 191 -14.18 1.87 0.68
CA PHE A 191 -13.60 0.71 -0.02
C PHE A 191 -14.35 -0.59 0.25
N THR A 192 -14.64 -0.89 1.52
CA THR A 192 -15.33 -2.14 1.92
C THR A 192 -16.83 -2.04 1.74
N LEU A 193 -17.34 -0.81 1.60
CA LEU A 193 -18.75 -0.44 1.60
C LEU A 193 -19.46 -0.83 2.90
N GLU A 194 -18.74 -1.24 3.93
CA GLU A 194 -19.32 -1.63 5.22
C GLU A 194 -20.07 -0.45 5.84
N ILE A 195 -21.28 -0.73 6.36
CA ILE A 195 -22.10 0.27 7.03
C ILE A 195 -21.74 0.20 8.51
N ILE A 196 -21.29 1.32 9.07
CA ILE A 196 -20.77 1.41 10.44
C ILE A 196 -21.60 2.43 11.22
N ASP A 197 -21.76 2.21 12.52
CA ASP A 197 -22.41 3.18 13.41
C ASP A 197 -21.52 4.42 13.57
N ARG A 198 -22.10 5.61 13.46
CA ARG A 198 -21.34 6.87 13.59
C ARG A 198 -20.66 7.01 14.95
N LYS A 199 -21.30 6.55 16.03
CA LYS A 199 -20.71 6.61 17.37
C LYS A 199 -19.51 5.68 17.49
N GLU A 200 -19.55 4.53 16.84
CA GLU A 200 -18.41 3.61 16.81
C GLU A 200 -17.19 4.30 16.19
N VAL A 201 -17.37 4.99 15.06
CA VAL A 201 -16.29 5.72 14.41
C VAL A 201 -15.80 6.92 15.24
N ILE A 202 -16.71 7.71 15.82
CA ILE A 202 -16.35 8.87 16.65
C ILE A 202 -15.62 8.46 17.93
N ASN A 203 -16.05 7.36 18.57
CA ASN A 203 -15.40 6.86 19.79
C ASN A 203 -13.95 6.45 19.55
N THR A 204 -13.57 6.11 18.31
CA THR A 204 -12.17 5.83 17.93
C THR A 204 -11.33 7.12 17.79
N ILE A 205 -11.95 8.30 17.73
CA ILE A 205 -11.29 9.57 17.39
C ILE A 205 -11.18 10.52 18.59
N GLU A 206 -12.08 10.43 19.58
CA GLU A 206 -12.40 11.45 20.61
C GLU A 206 -11.28 11.85 21.61
N THR A 207 -10.00 11.67 21.30
CA THR A 207 -8.86 11.95 22.19
C THR A 207 -7.75 12.77 21.56
N SER A 208 -8.07 13.68 20.64
CA SER A 208 -7.03 14.54 20.05
C SER A 208 -6.40 15.47 21.09
N ILE A 209 -5.10 15.30 21.32
CA ILE A 209 -4.31 16.21 22.15
C ILE A 209 -3.90 17.40 21.27
N THR A 210 -4.21 18.62 21.70
CA THR A 210 -3.62 19.82 21.09
C THR A 210 -2.20 19.98 21.61
N ILE A 211 -1.21 19.94 20.72
CA ILE A 211 0.20 20.15 21.05
C ILE A 211 0.56 21.61 20.63
N PRO A 212 0.80 22.54 21.57
CA PRO A 212 1.10 23.94 21.26
C PRO A 212 2.25 24.12 20.26
N GLU A 213 3.26 23.27 20.33
CA GLU A 213 4.43 23.27 19.43
C GLU A 213 4.05 22.96 17.99
N LEU A 214 3.05 22.11 17.76
CA LEU A 214 2.57 21.84 16.40
C LEU A 214 1.89 23.08 15.80
N LYS A 215 1.21 23.86 16.63
CA LYS A 215 0.53 25.08 16.18
C LYS A 215 1.53 26.07 15.55
N GLU A 216 2.70 26.26 16.17
CA GLU A 216 3.74 27.14 15.62
C GLU A 216 4.26 26.60 14.27
N GLN A 217 4.46 25.29 14.14
CA GLN A 217 4.90 24.68 12.88
C GLN A 217 3.84 24.81 11.77
N VAL A 218 2.56 24.64 12.11
CA VAL A 218 1.44 24.80 11.18
C VAL A 218 1.32 26.26 10.73
N GLU A 219 1.35 27.21 11.68
CA GLU A 219 1.31 28.65 11.38
C GLU A 219 2.48 29.06 10.48
N PHE A 220 3.67 28.53 10.76
CA PHE A 220 4.86 28.78 9.96
C PHE A 220 4.73 28.21 8.53
N ALA A 221 4.27 26.96 8.37
CA ALA A 221 4.03 26.37 7.05
C ALA A 221 3.01 27.17 6.22
N TRP A 222 1.95 27.67 6.85
CA TRP A 222 0.98 28.55 6.18
C TRP A 222 1.55 29.92 5.82
N SER A 223 2.41 30.50 6.67
CA SER A 223 3.05 31.78 6.38
C SER A 223 3.92 31.69 5.12
N GLU A 224 4.73 30.63 5.00
CA GLU A 224 5.59 30.44 3.81
C GLU A 224 4.79 30.26 2.52
N ILE A 225 3.68 29.53 2.58
CA ILE A 225 2.82 29.33 1.41
C ILE A 225 2.13 30.63 1.02
N THR A 226 1.61 31.36 2.01
CA THR A 226 0.88 32.60 1.76
C THR A 226 1.78 33.64 1.13
N ASP A 227 2.97 33.88 1.71
CA ASP A 227 3.92 34.88 1.22
C ASP A 227 4.37 34.57 -0.21
N ARG A 228 4.68 33.31 -0.51
CA ARG A 228 5.18 32.91 -1.84
C ARG A 228 4.10 32.86 -2.92
N LEU A 229 2.84 32.58 -2.57
CA LEU A 229 1.75 32.48 -3.56
C LEU A 229 1.36 33.84 -4.14
N TYR A 230 1.63 34.95 -3.44
CA TYR A 230 1.30 36.30 -3.87
C TYR A 230 2.44 37.03 -4.58
N ASP A 231 3.70 36.78 -4.20
CA ASP A 231 4.79 37.70 -4.55
C ASP A 231 5.75 37.25 -5.67
N GLU A 232 5.90 35.96 -5.99
CA GLU A 232 6.92 35.50 -6.96
C GLU A 232 6.47 34.35 -7.89
N PRO A 233 7.06 34.22 -9.10
CA PRO A 233 6.96 32.99 -9.88
C PRO A 233 7.54 31.84 -9.06
N LEU A 234 6.67 30.92 -8.64
CA LEU A 234 6.98 29.84 -7.71
C LEU A 234 8.06 28.88 -8.25
N THR A 235 9.33 29.24 -8.10
CA THR A 235 10.42 28.27 -8.03
C THR A 235 10.46 27.77 -6.60
N VAL A 236 9.61 26.80 -6.27
CA VAL A 236 9.54 26.26 -4.91
C VAL A 236 10.75 25.34 -4.69
N PRO A 237 11.55 25.54 -3.63
CA PRO A 237 12.51 24.54 -3.19
C PRO A 237 11.75 23.40 -2.50
N GLY A 238 11.09 22.56 -3.31
CA GLY A 238 10.66 21.25 -2.86
C GLY A 238 11.76 20.26 -3.19
N PHE A 239 12.15 19.46 -2.22
CA PHE A 239 12.94 18.27 -2.50
C PHE A 239 12.23 17.08 -1.89
N TYR A 240 12.22 16.00 -2.65
CA TYR A 240 11.85 14.70 -2.15
C TYR A 240 12.96 13.72 -2.50
N LYS A 241 13.03 12.65 -1.73
CA LYS A 241 13.95 11.55 -1.96
C LYS A 241 13.22 10.25 -1.68
N MET A 242 13.36 9.32 -2.61
CA MET A 242 12.96 7.94 -2.44
C MET A 242 14.20 7.07 -2.40
N ILE A 243 14.09 5.89 -1.81
CA ILE A 243 15.12 4.86 -1.96
C ILE A 243 15.20 4.41 -3.43
N PRO A 244 16.36 3.91 -3.88
CA PRO A 244 16.49 3.30 -5.20
C PRO A 244 15.53 2.14 -5.36
N ASP A 245 14.96 1.97 -6.56
CA ASP A 245 14.11 0.83 -6.91
C ASP A 245 13.00 0.54 -5.88
N ALA A 246 12.37 1.59 -5.33
CA ALA A 246 11.32 1.47 -4.30
C ALA A 246 10.15 0.57 -4.75
N GLU A 247 9.91 0.45 -6.06
CA GLU A 247 8.92 -0.46 -6.64
C GLU A 247 9.21 -1.95 -6.39
N LEU A 248 10.41 -2.30 -5.91
CA LEU A 248 10.78 -3.65 -5.49
C LEU A 248 10.34 -3.98 -4.06
N ILE A 249 9.78 -3.02 -3.31
CA ILE A 249 9.08 -3.33 -2.06
C ILE A 249 7.87 -4.20 -2.41
N PRO A 250 7.74 -5.42 -1.86
CA PRO A 250 6.57 -6.24 -2.12
C PRO A 250 5.31 -5.56 -1.61
N ILE A 251 4.28 -5.59 -2.44
CA ILE A 251 2.96 -5.03 -2.13
C ILE A 251 1.98 -6.15 -1.87
N PHE A 252 1.22 -6.00 -0.79
CA PHE A 252 0.10 -6.88 -0.47
C PHE A 252 -0.79 -6.14 0.53
N ASP A 253 -2.04 -6.56 0.63
CA ASP A 253 -2.96 -5.92 1.56
C ASP A 253 -2.60 -6.29 3.00
N GLN A 254 -2.89 -5.38 3.92
CA GLN A 254 -2.90 -5.70 5.32
C GLN A 254 -3.85 -6.88 5.56
N THR A 255 -3.33 -7.86 6.29
CA THR A 255 -4.06 -9.05 6.71
C THR A 255 -4.33 -8.94 8.20
N TYR A 256 -3.50 -9.59 9.01
CA TYR A 256 -3.66 -9.71 10.45
C TYR A 256 -3.50 -8.36 11.14
N TRP A 257 -2.37 -7.68 10.93
CA TRP A 257 -2.07 -6.37 11.56
C TRP A 257 -1.17 -5.50 10.67
N SER A 258 -1.20 -4.19 10.92
CA SER A 258 -0.37 -3.17 10.25
C SER A 258 1.13 -3.43 10.43
N ARG A 259 1.55 -3.75 11.66
CA ARG A 259 2.95 -3.95 12.04
C ARG A 259 3.66 -5.09 11.28
N PRO A 260 3.21 -6.36 11.34
CA PRO A 260 3.86 -7.44 10.59
C PRO A 260 3.80 -7.23 9.07
N THR A 261 2.75 -6.59 8.57
CA THR A 261 2.62 -6.20 7.15
C THR A 261 3.74 -5.22 6.76
N ALA A 262 3.87 -4.09 7.46
CA ALA A 262 4.89 -3.07 7.18
C ALA A 262 6.32 -3.60 7.28
N TRP A 263 6.62 -4.43 8.28
CA TRP A 263 7.94 -5.06 8.40
C TRP A 263 8.21 -6.05 7.28
N THR A 264 7.22 -6.84 6.89
CA THR A 264 7.37 -7.77 5.77
C THR A 264 7.60 -7.04 4.45
N MET A 265 6.94 -5.90 4.23
CA MET A 265 7.22 -5.00 3.08
C MET A 265 8.67 -4.50 3.13
N ALA A 266 9.11 -3.90 4.24
CA ALA A 266 10.45 -3.34 4.36
C ALA A 266 11.56 -4.40 4.25
N LEU A 267 11.36 -5.58 4.84
CA LEU A 267 12.28 -6.72 4.74
C LEU A 267 12.30 -7.29 3.32
N GLY A 268 11.14 -7.41 2.68
CA GLY A 268 11.00 -7.94 1.33
C GLY A 268 11.72 -7.12 0.26
N TYR A 269 11.91 -5.81 0.47
CA TYR A 269 12.78 -5.00 -0.39
C TYR A 269 14.21 -5.55 -0.44
N TYR A 270 14.79 -5.98 0.69
CA TYR A 270 16.12 -6.59 0.71
C TYR A 270 16.15 -8.01 0.12
N ASP A 271 14.99 -8.64 0.05
CA ASP A 271 14.81 -9.91 -0.64
C ASP A 271 14.89 -9.76 -2.16
N ASN A 272 14.41 -8.62 -2.66
CA ASN A 272 14.34 -8.27 -4.08
C ASN A 272 15.51 -7.37 -4.54
N PHE A 273 16.21 -6.70 -3.62
CA PHE A 273 17.20 -5.68 -3.95
C PHE A 273 18.37 -5.60 -2.96
N VAL A 274 19.60 -5.49 -3.49
CA VAL A 274 20.78 -5.05 -2.75
C VAL A 274 21.45 -3.88 -3.48
N PRO A 275 21.61 -2.71 -2.83
CA PRO A 275 22.26 -1.55 -3.44
C PRO A 275 23.62 -1.89 -4.06
N GLY A 276 23.87 -1.41 -5.28
CA GLY A 276 25.15 -1.58 -5.97
C GLY A 276 25.41 -2.98 -6.55
N LYS A 277 24.42 -3.89 -6.51
CA LYS A 277 24.53 -5.23 -7.12
C LYS A 277 23.60 -5.38 -8.31
N PHE A 278 24.21 -5.48 -9.49
CA PHE A 278 23.51 -5.74 -10.74
C PHE A 278 23.61 -7.24 -11.08
N PRO A 279 22.55 -7.91 -11.61
CA PRO A 279 21.19 -7.43 -11.85
C PRO A 279 20.26 -7.74 -10.67
N LYS A 280 19.78 -6.74 -9.92
CA LYS A 280 18.69 -6.84 -8.91
C LYS A 280 18.65 -8.17 -8.11
N LEU A 281 19.80 -8.67 -7.67
CA LEU A 281 19.87 -9.86 -6.83
C LEU A 281 19.76 -9.37 -5.39
N GLY A 282 18.55 -9.44 -4.83
CA GLY A 282 18.38 -9.36 -3.39
C GLY A 282 19.14 -10.49 -2.66
N TYR A 283 18.94 -10.58 -1.36
CA TYR A 283 19.49 -11.72 -0.61
C TYR A 283 18.69 -13.01 -0.82
N GLY A 284 17.42 -12.91 -1.25
CA GLY A 284 16.59 -13.99 -1.79
C GLY A 284 16.26 -15.14 -0.82
N ARG A 285 15.98 -14.86 0.46
CA ARG A 285 15.66 -15.88 1.48
C ARG A 285 14.62 -15.46 2.52
N LEU A 286 14.08 -14.24 2.46
CA LEU A 286 13.08 -13.74 3.41
C LEU A 286 11.68 -14.23 3.05
N ILE A 287 11.30 -14.06 1.79
CA ILE A 287 10.01 -14.50 1.24
C ILE A 287 10.25 -15.82 0.52
N ASP A 288 9.92 -16.91 1.20
CA ASP A 288 10.04 -18.24 0.60
C ASP A 288 8.96 -18.43 -0.48
N TYR A 289 7.73 -17.99 -0.22
CA TYR A 289 6.61 -18.18 -1.11
C TYR A 289 5.46 -17.22 -0.83
N TRP A 290 4.54 -17.19 -1.78
CA TRP A 290 3.28 -16.44 -1.70
C TRP A 290 2.11 -17.41 -1.63
N TYR A 291 1.14 -17.14 -0.78
CA TYR A 291 -0.10 -17.92 -0.66
C TYR A 291 -1.33 -17.00 -0.76
N PHE A 292 -2.47 -17.54 -1.20
CA PHE A 292 -3.71 -16.77 -1.27
C PHE A 292 -4.32 -16.63 0.12
N ASN A 293 -4.60 -15.40 0.50
CA ASN A 293 -5.35 -15.09 1.71
C ASN A 293 -6.81 -14.80 1.34
N GLU A 294 -7.71 -15.62 1.87
CA GLU A 294 -9.15 -15.57 1.56
C GLU A 294 -9.80 -14.26 1.99
N GLU A 295 -9.36 -13.72 3.13
CA GLU A 295 -9.93 -12.52 3.75
C GLU A 295 -9.67 -11.27 2.90
N THR A 296 -8.41 -11.05 2.55
CA THR A 296 -7.97 -9.92 1.72
C THR A 296 -8.18 -10.17 0.23
N ARG A 297 -8.34 -11.43 -0.18
CA ARG A 297 -8.35 -11.91 -1.57
C ARG A 297 -7.08 -11.53 -2.34
N THR A 298 -5.96 -11.42 -1.63
CA THR A 298 -4.65 -11.12 -2.21
C THR A 298 -3.65 -12.22 -1.92
N ASN A 299 -2.56 -12.24 -2.68
CA ASN A 299 -1.42 -13.09 -2.31
C ASN A 299 -0.59 -12.37 -1.26
N ILE A 300 -0.23 -13.10 -0.22
CA ILE A 300 0.61 -12.57 0.84
C ILE A 300 1.87 -13.44 1.00
N PRO A 301 3.00 -12.83 1.36
CA PRO A 301 4.24 -13.54 1.53
C PRO A 301 4.23 -14.34 2.83
N ASN A 302 4.72 -15.57 2.80
CA ASN A 302 4.76 -16.44 3.98
C ASN A 302 5.62 -15.90 5.13
N LEU A 303 6.48 -14.91 4.86
CA LEU A 303 7.22 -14.22 5.89
C LEU A 303 6.27 -13.62 6.95
N ILE A 304 5.08 -13.14 6.54
CA ILE A 304 4.14 -12.55 7.48
C ILE A 304 3.78 -13.51 8.61
N ASP A 305 3.51 -14.78 8.30
CA ASP A 305 3.16 -15.80 9.29
C ASP A 305 4.30 -16.10 10.26
N LYS A 306 5.56 -15.93 9.81
CA LYS A 306 6.73 -16.07 10.68
C LYS A 306 6.91 -14.89 11.62
N LEU A 307 6.38 -13.72 11.25
CA LEU A 307 6.42 -12.50 12.07
C LEU A 307 5.21 -12.39 13.00
N LEU A 308 4.17 -13.20 12.79
CA LEU A 308 3.03 -13.28 13.69
C LEU A 308 3.41 -14.12 14.91
N ASP A 309 3.24 -13.49 16.07
CA ASP A 309 3.20 -14.19 17.36
C ASP A 309 1.73 -14.24 17.78
N GLU A 310 1.15 -15.44 17.82
CA GLU A 310 -0.26 -15.68 18.16
C GLU A 310 -0.55 -15.45 19.65
N GLU A 311 0.45 -15.55 20.54
CA GLU A 311 0.24 -15.42 21.99
C GLU A 311 0.31 -13.97 22.48
N ILE A 312 1.18 -13.15 21.89
CA ILE A 312 1.46 -11.79 22.40
C ILE A 312 0.89 -10.70 21.47
N GLY A 313 0.54 -11.05 20.23
CA GLY A 313 0.13 -10.08 19.23
C GLY A 313 1.32 -9.24 18.77
N ALA A 314 1.80 -9.47 17.55
CA ALA A 314 2.90 -8.71 16.94
C ALA A 314 4.12 -8.48 17.86
N GLY A 315 4.45 -9.47 18.72
CA GLY A 315 5.56 -9.42 19.67
C GLY A 315 6.90 -9.45 18.95
N MET A 316 7.36 -8.28 18.51
CA MET A 316 8.58 -8.15 17.70
C MET A 316 9.87 -8.41 18.45
N ASN A 317 9.82 -8.80 19.73
CA ASN A 317 10.99 -9.01 20.58
C ASN A 317 11.98 -10.05 20.03
N ASP A 318 11.56 -10.83 19.04
CA ASP A 318 12.42 -11.77 18.34
C ASP A 318 12.51 -11.57 16.82
N LEU A 319 12.14 -10.39 16.31
CA LEU A 319 12.20 -10.10 14.87
C LEU A 319 13.60 -10.28 14.30
N GLU A 320 14.62 -9.73 14.97
CA GLU A 320 16.01 -9.87 14.56
C GLU A 320 16.43 -11.34 14.53
N ARG A 321 16.13 -12.10 15.59
CA ARG A 321 16.46 -13.53 15.64
C ARG A 321 15.71 -14.31 14.57
N THR A 322 14.43 -14.01 14.36
CA THR A 322 13.58 -14.69 13.37
C THR A 322 14.15 -14.46 11.97
N VAL A 323 14.47 -13.22 11.62
CA VAL A 323 15.07 -12.87 10.33
C VAL A 323 16.47 -13.48 10.18
N ASN A 324 17.36 -13.28 11.16
CA ASN A 324 18.75 -13.71 11.05
C ASN A 324 18.88 -15.24 11.08
N SER A 325 18.22 -15.92 12.01
CA SER A 325 18.34 -17.38 12.18
C SER A 325 17.58 -18.19 11.12
N THR A 326 16.39 -17.73 10.72
CA THR A 326 15.54 -18.49 9.79
C THR A 326 15.96 -18.25 8.34
N CYS A 327 16.31 -17.01 8.01
CA CYS A 327 16.52 -16.59 6.62
C CYS A 327 18.02 -16.48 6.27
N GLY A 328 18.91 -16.56 7.27
CA GLY A 328 20.36 -16.50 7.09
C GLY A 328 20.87 -15.12 6.67
N TYR A 329 20.20 -14.10 7.17
CA TYR A 329 20.63 -12.71 7.09
C TYR A 329 21.48 -12.34 8.31
N ASP A 330 22.20 -11.23 8.17
CA ASP A 330 22.83 -10.54 9.30
C ASP A 330 22.30 -9.10 9.27
N PHE A 331 21.14 -8.91 9.88
CA PHE A 331 20.52 -7.59 10.05
C PHE A 331 20.71 -7.13 11.48
N ASP A 332 21.04 -5.85 11.64
CA ASP A 332 20.75 -5.10 12.86
C ASP A 332 19.31 -4.61 12.74
N ILE A 333 18.41 -5.08 13.60
CA ILE A 333 17.04 -4.58 13.60
C ILE A 333 16.82 -3.79 14.88
N HIS A 334 16.81 -2.47 14.73
CA HIS A 334 16.54 -1.55 15.82
C HIS A 334 15.06 -1.24 15.84
N HIS A 335 14.38 -1.71 16.89
CA HIS A 335 12.92 -1.68 16.94
C HIS A 335 12.34 -0.28 16.80
N TRP A 336 12.76 0.68 17.65
CA TRP A 336 12.16 2.01 17.64
C TRP A 336 13.17 3.08 17.99
N THR A 337 13.39 4.02 17.07
CA THR A 337 13.81 5.37 17.43
C THR A 337 12.55 6.20 17.64
N THR A 338 12.28 6.55 18.89
CA THR A 338 11.09 7.33 19.26
C THR A 338 11.40 8.83 19.16
N GLY A 339 10.64 9.53 18.34
CA GLY A 339 10.56 10.98 18.29
C GLY A 339 9.17 11.47 18.73
N THR A 340 9.09 12.77 18.91
CA THR A 340 7.85 13.51 19.18
C THR A 340 7.82 14.74 18.28
N PRO A 341 6.67 15.43 18.10
CA PRO A 341 6.65 16.68 17.34
C PRO A 341 7.62 17.76 17.86
N GLU A 342 8.01 17.69 19.14
CA GLU A 342 8.95 18.63 19.76
C GLU A 342 10.43 18.28 19.52
N ASN A 343 10.75 17.08 19.00
CA ASN A 343 12.12 16.69 18.70
C ASN A 343 12.28 16.09 17.30
N GLU A 344 13.42 16.34 16.68
CA GLU A 344 13.66 15.86 15.32
C GLU A 344 14.23 14.44 15.26
N PHE A 345 14.34 13.70 16.37
CA PHE A 345 15.05 12.42 16.37
C PHE A 345 14.45 11.40 15.40
N GLY A 346 13.11 11.25 15.41
CA GLY A 346 12.42 10.38 14.46
C GLY A 346 12.63 10.85 13.01
N TRP A 347 12.50 12.15 12.74
CA TRP A 347 12.66 12.71 11.40
C TRP A 347 14.09 12.56 10.86
N LEU A 348 15.10 12.88 11.68
CA LEU A 348 16.51 12.70 11.34
C LEU A 348 16.81 11.23 11.05
N LYS A 349 16.15 10.32 11.77
CA LYS A 349 16.27 8.89 11.50
C LYS A 349 15.63 8.47 10.19
N VAL A 350 14.43 8.97 9.87
CA VAL A 350 13.80 8.78 8.54
C VAL A 350 14.77 9.22 7.44
N LYS A 351 15.31 10.44 7.55
CA LYS A 351 16.27 10.96 6.57
C LYS A 351 17.50 10.06 6.45
N GLN A 352 18.09 9.65 7.57
CA GLN A 352 19.28 8.79 7.59
C GLN A 352 19.06 7.47 6.84
N GLU A 353 17.92 6.80 7.08
CA GLU A 353 17.61 5.51 6.45
C GLU A 353 17.35 5.67 4.94
N ILE A 354 16.48 6.61 4.56
CA ILE A 354 16.18 6.87 3.14
C ILE A 354 17.43 7.38 2.39
N ASP A 355 18.25 8.23 3.02
CA ASP A 355 19.50 8.71 2.43
C ASP A 355 20.50 7.57 2.19
N SER A 356 20.41 6.52 2.98
CA SER A 356 21.18 5.29 2.82
C SER A 356 20.53 4.27 1.88
N GLY A 357 19.42 4.62 1.22
CA GLY A 357 18.69 3.74 0.29
C GLY A 357 17.97 2.58 0.98
N ARG A 358 17.55 2.76 2.24
CA ARG A 358 16.92 1.72 3.07
C ARG A 358 15.46 2.07 3.36
N PRO A 359 14.50 1.17 3.09
CA PRO A 359 13.14 1.34 3.59
C PRO A 359 13.16 1.19 5.11
N LEU A 360 12.12 1.71 5.74
CA LEU A 360 11.95 1.66 7.18
C LEU A 360 10.50 1.38 7.52
N VAL A 361 10.26 1.10 8.79
CA VAL A 361 8.92 0.99 9.35
C VAL A 361 8.61 2.25 10.13
N TRP A 362 7.55 2.93 9.74
CA TRP A 362 7.08 4.17 10.36
C TRP A 362 5.81 3.87 11.14
N ASP A 363 5.83 4.20 12.43
CA ASP A 363 4.76 3.93 13.38
C ASP A 363 4.30 5.26 13.97
N THR A 364 3.03 5.56 13.74
CA THR A 364 2.36 6.76 14.24
C THR A 364 1.38 6.36 15.34
N ARG A 365 1.56 6.94 16.53
CA ARG A 365 0.60 6.81 17.63
C ARG A 365 -0.10 8.14 17.86
N HIS A 366 -1.41 8.05 18.07
CA HIS A 366 -2.25 9.20 18.41
C HIS A 366 -2.20 9.53 19.92
N MET A 367 -1.87 8.54 20.76
CA MET A 367 -1.84 8.73 22.21
C MET A 367 -0.63 8.06 22.87
N ALA A 368 -0.08 8.72 23.90
CA ALA A 368 0.95 8.14 24.78
C ALA A 368 0.36 7.13 25.79
N GLU A 369 -0.94 7.19 26.06
CA GLU A 369 -1.61 6.42 27.13
C GLU A 369 -2.40 5.20 26.62
N VAL A 370 -2.51 5.01 25.31
CA VAL A 370 -3.23 3.85 24.75
C VAL A 370 -2.35 2.60 24.84
N PRO A 371 -2.91 1.45 25.26
CA PRO A 371 -2.22 0.17 25.22
C PRO A 371 -1.48 -0.06 23.89
N GLU A 372 -0.30 -0.71 23.96
CA GLU A 372 0.61 -0.83 22.81
C GLU A 372 0.04 -1.53 21.57
N ASP A 373 -1.10 -2.19 21.76
CA ASP A 373 -1.82 -3.09 20.88
C ASP A 373 -3.03 -2.46 20.17
N GLU A 374 -3.58 -1.32 20.60
CA GLU A 374 -4.91 -0.89 20.11
C GLU A 374 -4.93 0.24 19.06
N GLU A 375 -3.93 1.13 18.95
CA GLU A 375 -4.07 2.33 18.09
C GLU A 375 -2.86 2.74 17.24
N ALA A 376 -1.80 1.94 17.19
CA ALA A 376 -0.65 2.27 16.34
C ALA A 376 -0.91 1.87 14.87
N ARG A 377 -0.93 2.85 13.95
CA ARG A 377 -0.76 2.53 12.53
C ARG A 377 0.72 2.42 12.22
N VAL A 378 1.08 1.31 11.60
CA VAL A 378 2.45 1.00 11.22
C VAL A 378 2.51 0.76 9.73
N MET A 379 3.37 1.49 9.02
CA MET A 379 3.45 1.49 7.57
C MET A 379 4.90 1.33 7.12
N CYS A 380 5.12 0.84 5.90
CA CYS A 380 6.44 0.83 5.29
C CYS A 380 6.69 2.20 4.66
N ALA A 381 7.75 2.89 5.08
CA ALA A 381 8.18 4.14 4.47
C ALA A 381 9.40 3.91 3.57
N PHE A 382 9.42 4.61 2.43
CA PHE A 382 10.43 4.44 1.39
C PHE A 382 10.89 5.77 0.78
N GLY A 383 10.40 6.90 1.32
CA GLY A 383 10.87 8.22 0.93
C GLY A 383 10.47 9.29 1.93
N TYR A 384 11.01 10.49 1.73
CA TYR A 384 10.65 11.69 2.48
C TYR A 384 10.71 12.91 1.58
N GLY A 385 10.08 14.00 1.99
CA GLY A 385 10.16 15.28 1.30
C GLY A 385 9.93 16.47 2.23
N MET A 386 10.32 17.65 1.76
CA MET A 386 10.06 18.93 2.41
C MET A 386 9.29 19.82 1.44
N PHE A 387 8.14 20.33 1.87
CA PHE A 387 7.31 21.24 1.08
C PHE A 387 6.93 22.44 1.95
N TRP A 388 7.51 23.62 1.71
CA TRP A 388 7.26 24.83 2.51
C TRP A 388 7.42 24.57 4.03
N ASN A 389 8.55 23.98 4.39
CA ASN A 389 8.90 23.51 5.75
C ASN A 389 8.00 22.43 6.36
N GLN A 390 6.98 21.98 5.64
CA GLN A 390 6.22 20.81 6.02
C GLN A 390 7.02 19.53 5.70
N LYS A 391 7.19 18.66 6.70
CA LYS A 391 7.83 17.36 6.56
C LYS A 391 6.81 16.36 6.03
N MET A 392 7.18 15.68 4.96
CA MET A 392 6.34 14.67 4.31
C MET A 392 7.05 13.34 4.28
N ILE A 393 6.31 12.26 4.50
CA ILE A 393 6.82 10.88 4.42
C ILE A 393 6.07 10.11 3.34
N TYR A 394 6.81 9.36 2.54
CA TYR A 394 6.31 8.53 1.45
C TYR A 394 6.21 7.09 1.94
N ILE A 395 5.01 6.53 1.87
CA ILE A 395 4.65 5.26 2.49
C ILE A 395 3.87 4.36 1.53
N LEU A 396 3.84 3.07 1.88
CA LEU A 396 2.84 2.14 1.38
C LEU A 396 1.72 2.03 2.41
N ASN A 397 0.59 2.67 2.11
CA ASN A 397 -0.67 2.43 2.78
C ASN A 397 -1.17 1.06 2.34
N MET A 398 -1.29 0.13 3.29
CA MET A 398 -1.38 -1.32 3.08
C MET A 398 -2.74 -1.79 2.51
N ALA A 399 -3.36 -1.00 1.64
CA ALA A 399 -4.62 -1.29 0.99
C ALA A 399 -4.52 -0.89 -0.49
N GLY A 400 -4.48 -1.87 -1.39
CA GLY A 400 -4.41 -1.61 -2.83
C GLY A 400 -3.74 -2.72 -3.62
N PRO A 401 -4.14 -2.95 -4.88
CA PRO A 401 -3.63 -4.05 -5.70
C PRO A 401 -2.28 -3.74 -6.35
N THR A 402 -1.86 -2.48 -6.40
CA THR A 402 -0.60 -2.06 -7.03
C THR A 402 0.19 -1.11 -6.14
N PHE A 403 1.49 -0.98 -6.43
CA PHE A 403 2.38 -0.07 -5.71
C PHE A 403 1.84 1.36 -5.71
N PHE A 404 1.38 1.84 -6.87
CA PHE A 404 0.80 3.18 -6.98
C PHE A 404 -0.51 3.35 -6.21
N ASP A 405 -1.29 2.28 -6.05
CA ASP A 405 -2.53 2.33 -5.27
C ASP A 405 -2.25 2.44 -3.76
N GLN A 406 -1.20 1.73 -3.30
CA GLN A 406 -0.73 1.80 -1.92
C GLN A 406 0.16 3.01 -1.66
N PHE A 407 0.70 3.65 -2.70
CA PHE A 407 1.62 4.76 -2.55
C PHE A 407 0.89 6.03 -2.13
N GLU A 408 1.11 6.39 -0.86
CA GLU A 408 0.69 7.65 -0.27
C GLU A 408 1.86 8.49 0.24
N CYS A 409 1.61 9.77 0.39
CA CYS A 409 2.49 10.70 1.07
C CYS A 409 1.69 11.46 2.12
N LEU A 410 2.19 11.42 3.36
CA LEU A 410 1.52 11.97 4.54
C LEU A 410 2.37 13.05 5.19
N ALA A 411 1.71 13.99 5.86
CA ALA A 411 2.39 14.90 6.79
C ALA A 411 3.03 14.08 7.92
N TYR A 412 4.34 14.26 8.14
CA TYR A 412 5.09 13.43 9.10
C TYR A 412 4.62 13.65 10.54
N GLU A 413 4.24 14.87 10.90
CA GLU A 413 3.80 15.24 12.24
C GLU A 413 2.29 15.03 12.48
N GLN A 414 1.54 14.54 11.47
CA GLN A 414 0.10 14.32 11.62
C GLN A 414 -0.32 12.89 11.27
N TRP A 415 -1.20 12.35 12.10
CA TRP A 415 -1.95 11.13 11.84
C TRP A 415 -3.43 11.43 12.03
N LEU A 416 -4.27 11.02 11.08
CA LEU A 416 -5.71 11.31 11.09
C LEU A 416 -6.11 12.80 11.05
N GLY A 417 -5.21 13.68 10.62
CA GLY A 417 -5.45 15.13 10.72
C GLY A 417 -5.17 15.71 12.10
N HIS A 418 -4.72 14.88 13.04
CA HIS A 418 -4.32 15.27 14.39
C HIS A 418 -2.80 15.19 14.56
N PRO A 419 -2.21 15.94 15.50
CA PRO A 419 -0.82 15.77 15.90
C PRO A 419 -0.50 14.31 16.25
N ALA A 420 0.54 13.73 15.67
CA ALA A 420 1.05 12.45 16.15
C ALA A 420 1.77 12.67 17.49
N SER A 421 1.25 12.11 18.60
CA SER A 421 1.87 12.27 19.92
C SER A 421 3.21 11.56 20.02
N THR A 422 3.41 10.51 19.22
CA THR A 422 4.64 9.74 19.20
C THR A 422 4.88 9.18 17.80
N LEU A 423 6.11 9.38 17.32
CA LEU A 423 6.56 8.94 16.01
C LEU A 423 7.70 7.97 16.21
N ARG A 424 7.54 6.71 15.79
CA ARG A 424 8.57 5.69 15.96
C ARG A 424 9.07 5.22 14.61
N VAL A 425 10.39 5.06 14.53
CA VAL A 425 11.08 4.60 13.33
C VAL A 425 11.78 3.29 13.64
N GLY A 426 11.24 2.21 13.10
CA GLY A 426 11.90 0.91 13.05
C GLY A 426 12.78 0.84 11.81
N HIS A 427 14.04 0.44 11.97
CA HIS A 427 14.99 0.44 10.87
C HIS A 427 15.79 -0.84 10.79
N ILE A 428 16.13 -1.21 9.55
CA ILE A 428 16.80 -2.44 9.19
C ILE A 428 18.17 -2.06 8.65
N ILE A 429 19.24 -2.42 9.36
CA ILE A 429 20.60 -2.20 8.88
C ILE A 429 21.14 -3.53 8.37
N PRO A 430 21.25 -3.72 7.05
CA PRO A 430 21.89 -4.92 6.51
C PRO A 430 23.38 -4.89 6.84
N LYS A 431 23.84 -5.79 7.71
CA LYS A 431 25.28 -6.06 7.98
C LYS A 431 25.84 -7.10 7.01
N GLY A 432 24.95 -7.90 6.41
CA GLY A 432 25.28 -8.82 5.35
C GLY A 432 24.15 -9.79 5.06
N GLY A 433 24.51 -10.82 4.30
CA GLY A 433 23.63 -11.91 3.91
C GLY A 433 24.31 -12.72 2.82
N VAL A 434 23.81 -13.91 2.56
CA VAL A 434 24.39 -14.80 1.54
C VAL A 434 23.97 -14.32 0.16
N ILE A 435 24.79 -13.47 -0.44
CA ILE A 435 24.60 -13.00 -1.81
C ILE A 435 25.17 -14.04 -2.76
N GLY A 436 24.42 -14.34 -3.82
CA GLY A 436 24.99 -15.09 -4.95
C GLY A 436 24.52 -16.52 -5.07
N SER A 437 23.30 -16.84 -4.65
CA SER A 437 22.54 -17.94 -5.25
C SER A 437 21.05 -17.67 -5.16
N GLN A 438 20.38 -17.52 -6.30
CA GLN A 438 18.95 -17.27 -6.39
C GLN A 438 18.29 -18.17 -7.44
N LEU A 439 16.99 -18.40 -7.32
CA LEU A 439 16.19 -19.06 -8.33
C LEU A 439 15.08 -18.13 -8.77
N PHE A 440 14.91 -18.00 -10.07
CA PHE A 440 13.83 -17.26 -10.68
C PHE A 440 13.00 -18.20 -11.56
N LEU A 441 11.70 -18.34 -11.26
CA LEU A 441 10.81 -19.15 -12.10
C LEU A 441 10.40 -18.33 -13.34
N GLU A 442 10.93 -18.71 -14.50
CA GLU A 442 10.66 -18.03 -15.77
C GLU A 442 9.39 -18.54 -16.46
N PHE A 443 9.03 -19.79 -16.27
CA PHE A 443 7.83 -20.35 -16.88
C PHE A 443 7.33 -21.57 -16.09
N PRO A 444 6.01 -21.71 -15.89
CA PRO A 444 4.93 -20.80 -16.28
C PRO A 444 4.94 -19.47 -15.52
N LYS A 445 4.44 -18.41 -16.19
CA LYS A 445 4.23 -17.05 -15.69
C LYS A 445 2.77 -16.78 -15.28
N GLY A 446 1.98 -17.83 -15.10
CA GLY A 446 0.63 -17.76 -14.58
C GLY A 446 -0.45 -17.51 -15.61
N LYS A 447 -1.66 -17.95 -15.23
CA LYS A 447 -2.89 -17.94 -16.02
C LYS A 447 -2.83 -18.76 -17.31
N GLU A 448 -1.73 -19.46 -17.57
CA GLU A 448 -1.70 -20.38 -18.68
C GLU A 448 -2.75 -21.48 -18.50
N THR A 449 -3.12 -22.10 -19.60
CA THR A 449 -3.96 -23.28 -19.61
C THR A 449 -3.24 -24.33 -20.42
N PHE A 450 -2.95 -25.46 -19.80
CA PHE A 450 -2.29 -26.59 -20.43
C PHE A 450 -3.28 -27.72 -20.63
N ILE A 451 -3.08 -28.51 -21.70
CA ILE A 451 -3.91 -29.67 -22.00
C ILE A 451 -3.31 -30.89 -21.30
N LEU A 452 -4.17 -31.68 -20.65
CA LEU A 452 -3.76 -32.91 -19.99
C LEU A 452 -3.10 -33.88 -20.98
N GLY A 453 -1.92 -34.36 -20.62
CA GLY A 453 -1.16 -35.30 -21.46
C GLY A 453 -0.09 -34.65 -22.33
N GLU A 454 -0.10 -33.32 -22.46
CA GLU A 454 1.01 -32.56 -23.04
C GLU A 454 2.15 -32.41 -22.02
N GLU A 455 3.36 -32.21 -22.54
CA GLU A 455 4.52 -31.85 -21.73
C GLU A 455 4.54 -30.34 -21.51
N ILE A 456 4.47 -29.96 -20.24
CA ILE A 456 4.52 -28.57 -19.79
C ILE A 456 5.98 -28.25 -19.46
N PRO A 457 6.65 -27.34 -20.18
CA PRO A 457 7.96 -26.89 -19.76
C PRO A 457 7.83 -26.15 -18.43
N ILE A 458 8.78 -26.36 -17.53
CA ILE A 458 8.99 -25.56 -16.32
C ILE A 458 10.40 -25.02 -16.46
N LYS A 459 10.55 -23.71 -16.55
CA LYS A 459 11.82 -23.03 -16.79
C LYS A 459 12.17 -22.17 -15.59
N TRP A 460 13.43 -22.20 -15.19
CA TRP A 460 13.94 -21.32 -14.14
C TRP A 460 15.34 -20.85 -14.48
N GLU A 461 15.68 -19.66 -14.02
CA GLU A 461 17.05 -19.16 -14.00
C GLU A 461 17.66 -19.37 -12.61
N ALA A 462 18.84 -19.98 -12.57
CA ALA A 462 19.63 -20.08 -11.35
C ALA A 462 20.76 -19.06 -11.39
N PHE A 463 20.74 -18.10 -10.48
CA PHE A 463 21.83 -17.16 -10.33
C PHE A 463 22.90 -17.72 -9.41
N GLY A 464 24.15 -17.33 -9.67
CA GLY A 464 25.28 -17.76 -8.88
C GLY A 464 25.61 -19.25 -9.01
N GLY A 465 26.58 -19.72 -8.22
CA GLY A 465 27.20 -21.03 -8.41
C GLY A 465 26.85 -22.08 -7.36
N MET A 466 26.07 -21.75 -6.33
CA MET A 466 25.91 -22.63 -5.16
C MET A 466 24.72 -23.57 -5.28
N ILE A 467 23.63 -23.19 -5.97
CA ILE A 467 22.51 -24.10 -6.23
C ILE A 467 22.97 -25.16 -7.24
N LYS A 468 22.86 -26.42 -6.85
CA LYS A 468 23.22 -27.60 -7.65
C LYS A 468 22.04 -28.49 -7.95
N LYS A 469 21.01 -28.45 -7.11
CA LYS A 469 19.80 -29.22 -7.30
C LYS A 469 18.58 -28.37 -7.04
N VAL A 470 17.47 -28.75 -7.64
CA VAL A 470 16.17 -28.16 -7.33
C VAL A 470 15.11 -29.23 -7.16
N ASP A 471 14.15 -28.94 -6.29
CA ASP A 471 12.88 -29.65 -6.23
C ASP A 471 11.82 -28.78 -6.91
N LEU A 472 10.99 -29.41 -7.75
CA LEU A 472 9.79 -28.79 -8.31
C LEU A 472 8.58 -29.32 -7.57
N LEU A 473 7.75 -28.40 -7.07
CA LEU A 473 6.54 -28.70 -6.33
C LEU A 473 5.36 -27.97 -6.94
N PHE A 474 4.17 -28.53 -6.71
CA PHE A 474 2.91 -27.89 -7.05
C PHE A 474 1.93 -27.92 -5.88
N SER A 475 1.01 -26.96 -5.87
CA SER A 475 -0.08 -26.86 -4.89
C SER A 475 -1.42 -26.79 -5.61
N LYS A 476 -2.43 -27.44 -5.02
CA LYS A 476 -3.84 -27.44 -5.48
C LYS A 476 -4.76 -26.65 -4.55
N ASP A 477 -4.20 -26.10 -3.46
CA ASP A 477 -4.89 -25.42 -2.38
C ASP A 477 -4.24 -24.06 -2.13
N GLU A 478 -3.94 -23.36 -3.23
CA GLU A 478 -3.47 -21.97 -3.24
C GLU A 478 -2.18 -21.70 -2.46
N GLY A 479 -1.37 -22.74 -2.31
CA GLY A 479 -0.06 -22.69 -1.65
C GLY A 479 -0.07 -23.12 -0.19
N ARG A 480 -1.20 -23.61 0.35
CA ARG A 480 -1.30 -24.11 1.72
C ARG A 480 -0.57 -25.44 1.91
N SER A 481 -0.60 -26.33 0.91
CA SER A 481 0.17 -27.58 0.88
C SER A 481 0.85 -27.81 -0.48
N TRP A 482 1.92 -28.63 -0.48
CA TRP A 482 2.79 -28.81 -1.66
C TRP A 482 3.12 -30.28 -1.92
N ASP A 483 2.79 -30.73 -3.13
CA ASP A 483 3.12 -32.04 -3.66
C ASP A 483 4.34 -31.93 -4.58
N TYR A 484 5.17 -32.98 -4.62
CA TYR A 484 6.33 -33.02 -5.51
C TYR A 484 5.92 -33.30 -6.95
N ILE A 485 6.44 -32.49 -7.88
CA ILE A 485 6.53 -32.83 -9.30
C ILE A 485 7.73 -33.75 -9.51
N GLU A 486 8.89 -33.29 -9.06
CA GLU A 486 10.16 -33.99 -9.19
C GLU A 486 11.14 -33.50 -8.12
N LYS A 487 12.08 -34.35 -7.72
CA LYS A 487 13.10 -34.06 -6.70
C LYS A 487 14.50 -34.10 -7.27
N ASP A 488 15.40 -33.39 -6.61
CA ASP A 488 16.85 -33.51 -6.85
C ASP A 488 17.26 -33.25 -8.32
N ILE A 489 16.53 -32.41 -9.05
CA ILE A 489 16.84 -32.08 -10.44
C ILE A 489 18.14 -31.29 -10.47
N GLU A 490 19.14 -31.80 -11.20
CA GLU A 490 20.41 -31.09 -11.38
C GLU A 490 20.17 -29.70 -11.99
N THR A 491 20.84 -28.70 -11.42
CA THR A 491 20.73 -27.29 -11.81
C THR A 491 22.10 -26.71 -12.04
N THR A 492 22.23 -25.97 -13.14
CA THR A 492 23.42 -25.19 -13.47
C THR A 492 23.12 -23.69 -13.42
N PRO A 493 24.12 -22.83 -13.19
CA PRO A 493 23.94 -21.39 -13.31
C PRO A 493 23.37 -21.01 -14.69
N GLY A 494 22.45 -20.06 -14.73
CA GLY A 494 21.71 -19.65 -15.92
C GLY A 494 20.38 -20.39 -16.09
N MET A 495 19.89 -20.45 -17.32
CA MET A 495 18.59 -21.04 -17.64
C MET A 495 18.58 -22.57 -17.57
N ASN A 496 17.59 -23.12 -16.90
CA ASN A 496 17.32 -24.54 -16.76
C ASN A 496 15.87 -24.84 -17.23
N THR A 497 15.59 -26.10 -17.57
CA THR A 497 14.25 -26.53 -18.02
C THR A 497 13.97 -27.97 -17.61
N PHE A 498 12.75 -28.22 -17.15
CA PHE A 498 12.18 -29.56 -16.89
C PHE A 498 10.84 -29.69 -17.60
N PHE A 499 10.53 -30.85 -18.17
CA PHE A 499 9.24 -31.10 -18.82
C PHE A 499 8.34 -31.93 -17.90
N TRP A 500 7.31 -31.29 -17.37
CA TRP A 500 6.32 -31.94 -16.52
C TRP A 500 5.15 -32.48 -17.34
N LYS A 501 4.78 -33.74 -17.12
CA LYS A 501 3.59 -34.36 -17.73
C LYS A 501 2.55 -34.68 -16.65
N PRO A 502 1.56 -33.79 -16.41
CA PRO A 502 0.53 -34.04 -15.40
C PRO A 502 -0.24 -35.32 -15.70
N LYS A 503 -0.51 -36.11 -14.65
CA LYS A 503 -1.32 -37.33 -14.74
C LYS A 503 -2.82 -37.08 -14.53
N LYS A 504 -3.18 -35.88 -14.09
CA LYS A 504 -4.56 -35.46 -13.80
C LYS A 504 -4.73 -33.98 -14.16
N ALA A 505 -5.95 -33.64 -14.52
CA ALA A 505 -6.39 -32.26 -14.69
C ALA A 505 -6.57 -31.59 -13.32
N PHE A 506 -6.37 -30.28 -13.28
CA PHE A 506 -6.49 -29.44 -12.10
C PHE A 506 -7.08 -28.09 -12.50
N ASP A 507 -8.03 -27.58 -11.72
CA ASP A 507 -8.71 -26.33 -12.03
C ASP A 507 -7.78 -25.13 -11.85
N ASP A 508 -6.99 -25.10 -10.78
CA ASP A 508 -5.93 -24.10 -10.56
C ASP A 508 -4.73 -24.76 -9.84
N VAL A 509 -3.53 -24.54 -10.35
CA VAL A 509 -2.27 -25.08 -9.82
C VAL A 509 -1.27 -23.96 -9.61
N ARG A 510 -0.61 -23.95 -8.44
CA ARG A 510 0.58 -23.10 -8.20
C ARG A 510 1.85 -23.93 -8.28
N LEU A 511 2.94 -23.33 -8.74
CA LEU A 511 4.26 -23.94 -8.74
C LEU A 511 5.19 -23.28 -7.72
N ARG A 512 6.14 -24.08 -7.24
CA ARG A 512 7.24 -23.66 -6.38
C ARG A 512 8.48 -24.42 -6.77
N ILE A 513 9.61 -23.71 -6.77
CA ILE A 513 10.94 -24.30 -6.91
C ILE A 513 11.70 -24.14 -5.59
N LYS A 514 12.40 -25.19 -5.15
CA LYS A 514 13.33 -25.13 -4.00
C LYS A 514 14.72 -25.46 -4.48
N GLY A 515 15.70 -24.62 -4.19
CA GLY A 515 17.10 -24.86 -4.50
C GLY A 515 17.85 -25.58 -3.38
N TYR A 516 18.85 -26.34 -3.75
CA TYR A 516 19.74 -27.04 -2.83
C TYR A 516 21.17 -26.86 -3.33
N GLY A 517 22.05 -26.47 -2.42
CA GLY A 517 23.43 -26.13 -2.73
C GLY A 517 24.41 -26.60 -1.68
N LYS A 518 25.70 -26.63 -2.02
CA LYS A 518 26.77 -26.89 -1.05
C LYS A 518 26.99 -25.63 -0.22
N TYR A 519 26.92 -25.74 1.11
CA TYR A 519 27.09 -24.59 2.01
C TYR A 519 28.44 -23.89 1.87
N LEU A 520 28.41 -22.58 2.12
CA LEU A 520 29.51 -21.83 2.74
C LEU A 520 29.77 -22.44 4.13
N ASP A 521 30.84 -23.21 4.27
CA ASP A 521 31.32 -23.86 5.51
C ASP A 521 31.82 -22.86 6.59
N SER A 522 31.33 -21.62 6.65
CA SER A 522 31.81 -20.61 7.62
C SER A 522 30.75 -19.96 8.50
N LEU A 523 29.48 -20.37 8.47
CA LEU A 523 28.50 -19.99 9.50
C LEU A 523 28.49 -21.06 10.61
N LYS A 524 29.31 -20.84 11.64
CA LYS A 524 29.24 -21.59 12.89
C LYS A 524 27.90 -21.30 13.58
N VAL A 525 26.98 -22.27 13.51
CA VAL A 525 25.98 -22.49 14.55
C VAL A 525 26.18 -23.94 14.96
N GLU A 526 26.86 -24.13 16.08
CA GLU A 526 27.12 -25.42 16.70
C GLU A 526 25.80 -26.02 17.16
N ASP A 527 25.20 -26.83 16.28
CA ASP A 527 24.51 -28.09 16.57
C ASP A 527 23.48 -28.35 15.47
N TYR A 528 23.84 -29.09 14.43
CA TYR A 528 22.92 -30.02 13.75
C TYR A 528 23.74 -31.05 12.96
N LYS A 529 23.68 -32.32 13.37
CA LYS A 529 24.34 -33.43 12.67
C LYS A 529 23.45 -34.00 11.55
N LYS A 530 23.99 -33.90 10.33
CA LYS A 530 24.01 -34.85 9.20
C LYS A 530 22.69 -35.42 8.65
N LYS A 531 22.20 -34.77 7.58
CA LYS A 531 22.56 -35.20 6.20
C LYS A 531 22.41 -34.02 5.20
N ASP A 532 23.29 -33.04 5.39
CA ASP A 532 24.03 -32.20 4.42
C ASP A 532 23.41 -31.82 3.06
N PHE A 533 22.15 -31.40 3.07
CA PHE A 533 21.63 -30.32 2.22
C PHE A 533 20.67 -29.51 3.09
N LYS A 534 20.89 -28.21 3.31
CA LYS A 534 19.76 -27.36 3.75
C LYS A 534 19.08 -26.85 2.48
N SER A 535 17.76 -26.92 2.47
CA SER A 535 16.93 -26.33 1.43
C SER A 535 17.11 -24.81 1.44
N PHE A 536 17.38 -24.24 0.27
CA PHE A 536 17.27 -22.82 -0.02
C PHE A 536 15.98 -22.63 -0.80
N LEU A 537 14.98 -21.99 -0.20
CA LEU A 537 13.74 -21.68 -0.90
C LEU A 537 13.86 -20.26 -1.42
N ILE A 538 13.85 -20.11 -2.75
CA ILE A 538 13.96 -18.81 -3.41
C ILE A 538 12.86 -18.83 -4.46
N ALA A 539 11.74 -18.21 -4.13
CA ALA A 539 10.68 -17.99 -5.11
C ALA A 539 11.10 -16.81 -5.99
N GLY A 540 11.21 -17.06 -7.29
CA GLY A 540 11.20 -15.98 -8.28
C GLY A 540 9.90 -15.17 -8.15
N ASP A 541 10.01 -13.86 -8.40
CA ASP A 541 9.01 -12.80 -8.28
C ASP A 541 7.57 -13.23 -8.01
N GLY A 542 6.96 -12.55 -7.03
CA GLY A 542 5.56 -12.62 -6.65
C GLY A 542 4.58 -12.15 -7.73
N LEU A 543 4.61 -12.77 -8.91
CA LEU A 543 3.54 -12.72 -9.88
C LEU A 543 2.75 -14.03 -9.83
N LYS A 544 1.43 -13.87 -9.87
CA LYS A 544 0.41 -14.92 -9.74
C LYS A 544 0.65 -16.04 -10.75
N PHE A 545 1.29 -17.14 -10.35
CA PHE A 545 1.46 -18.28 -11.26
C PHE A 545 0.45 -19.38 -10.97
N SER A 546 -0.84 -19.04 -11.06
CA SER A 546 -1.92 -20.04 -11.10
C SER A 546 -2.23 -20.39 -12.55
N PHE A 547 -1.98 -21.62 -12.99
CA PHE A 547 -2.39 -22.08 -14.32
C PHE A 547 -3.35 -23.25 -14.20
N ARG A 548 -4.08 -23.51 -15.28
CA ARG A 548 -5.06 -24.60 -15.35
C ARG A 548 -4.48 -25.76 -16.13
N VAL A 549 -4.79 -26.98 -15.72
CA VAL A 549 -4.57 -28.18 -16.54
C VAL A 549 -5.92 -28.76 -16.86
N ILE A 550 -6.41 -28.53 -18.08
CA ILE A 550 -7.73 -28.97 -18.52
C ILE A 550 -7.67 -30.30 -19.25
N LYS A 551 -8.79 -31.03 -19.27
CA LYS A 551 -8.90 -32.33 -19.95
C LYS A 551 -8.80 -32.23 -21.47
#